data_AF-A0A525D4G8-F1
#
_entry.id   AF-A0A525D4G8-F1
#
_cell.length_a   1.000
_cell.length_b   1.000
_cell.length_c   1.000
_cell.angle_alpha   90.00
_cell.angle_beta   90.00
_cell.angle_gamma   90.00
#
_symmetry.space_group_name_H-M   'P 1'
#
loop_
_entity.id
_entity.type
_entity.pdbx_description
1 polymer ?
#
loop_
_entity_poly.entity_id
_entity_poly.type
_entity_poly.pdbx_seq_one_letter_code
_entity_poly.pdbx_strand_id
1 'polypeptide(L)'
;MNASQNETDPAQTKADNMAQDLCTFAIDRTDLKSLMGSIPEDHQLNLTTLEYELSILKILAAGWGISFYMAATDPDKSVVSNSFWMGIREISQQISTLTQTTTGQEINYFDILKNRLDAYMAVMQDNPEQATDPTQVIGPAFARACGSENDAMAILIGTKMFTLTMGAVKEYIDNMKRPSTQRPN
;
A
#
# COMPACT_ATOMS: atom_id res chain seq x y z
N MET A 1 -43.70 -14.05 4.96
CA MET A 1 -43.03 -13.74 3.68
C MET A 1 -42.08 -12.60 4.00
N ASN A 2 -40.86 -12.93 4.43
CA ASN A 2 -39.95 -11.99 5.08
C ASN A 2 -39.22 -11.17 4.03
N ALA A 3 -39.48 -9.86 4.03
CA ALA A 3 -38.58 -8.88 3.45
C ALA A 3 -37.41 -8.71 4.41
N SER A 4 -36.28 -9.36 4.13
CA SER A 4 -35.00 -9.03 4.78
C SER A 4 -34.55 -7.68 4.25
N GLN A 5 -34.95 -6.60 4.94
CA GLN A 5 -34.25 -5.33 4.88
C GLN A 5 -32.89 -5.55 5.55
N ASN A 6 -31.85 -5.72 4.74
CA ASN A 6 -30.48 -5.50 5.22
C ASN A 6 -30.35 -3.99 5.46
N GLU A 7 -30.64 -3.56 6.68
CA GLU A 7 -30.19 -2.25 7.17
C GLU A 7 -28.68 -2.34 7.35
N THR A 8 -27.93 -1.95 6.33
CA THR A 8 -26.48 -1.75 6.46
C THR A 8 -26.27 -0.57 7.41
N ASP A 9 -25.62 -0.82 8.55
CA ASP A 9 -25.26 0.21 9.52
C ASP A 9 -24.49 1.35 8.81
N PRO A 10 -24.87 2.63 8.99
CA PRO A 10 -24.13 3.76 8.42
C PRO A 10 -22.63 3.77 8.80
N ALA A 11 -22.24 3.18 9.93
CA ALA A 11 -20.83 3.01 10.31
C ALA A 11 -20.12 1.97 9.42
N GLN A 12 -20.78 0.84 9.12
CA GLN A 12 -20.26 -0.20 8.23
C GLN A 12 -20.01 0.36 6.82
N THR A 13 -20.93 1.18 6.32
CA THR A 13 -20.81 1.84 5.01
C THR A 13 -19.60 2.80 4.96
N LYS A 14 -19.32 3.51 6.05
CA LYS A 14 -18.19 4.45 6.12
C LYS A 14 -16.85 3.72 6.15
N ALA A 15 -16.73 2.65 6.94
CA ALA A 15 -15.52 1.84 7.01
C ALA A 15 -15.22 1.15 5.67
N ASP A 16 -16.26 0.63 5.00
CA ASP A 16 -16.10 0.02 3.68
C ASP A 16 -15.69 1.05 2.59
N ASN A 17 -16.30 2.24 2.59
CA ASN A 17 -15.89 3.33 1.70
C ASN A 17 -14.44 3.76 1.94
N MET A 18 -14.03 3.86 3.23
CA MET A 18 -12.64 4.16 3.60
C MET A 18 -11.68 3.12 3.03
N ALA A 19 -12.01 1.84 3.14
CA ALA A 19 -11.20 0.76 2.61
C ALA A 19 -11.10 0.82 1.08
N GLN A 20 -12.21 1.11 0.39
CA GLN A 20 -12.25 1.22 -1.07
C GLN A 20 -11.42 2.40 -1.59
N ASP A 21 -11.49 3.56 -0.93
CA ASP A 21 -10.69 4.74 -1.25
C ASP A 21 -9.20 4.44 -1.07
N LEU A 22 -8.82 3.81 0.06
CA LEU A 22 -7.43 3.43 0.33
C LEU A 22 -6.91 2.36 -0.64
N CYS A 23 -7.75 1.41 -1.04
CA CYS A 23 -7.42 0.41 -2.06
C CYS A 23 -7.19 1.07 -3.43
N THR A 24 -8.08 1.99 -3.82
CA THR A 24 -7.95 2.76 -5.07
C THR A 24 -6.70 3.63 -5.06
N PHE A 25 -6.42 4.30 -3.95
CA PHE A 25 -5.19 5.05 -3.75
C PHE A 25 -3.95 4.17 -3.88
N ALA A 26 -3.95 2.98 -3.26
CA ALA A 26 -2.80 2.07 -3.24
C ALA A 26 -2.41 1.56 -4.64
N ILE A 27 -3.38 1.35 -5.53
CA ILE A 27 -3.14 0.89 -6.90
C ILE A 27 -2.97 2.04 -7.91
N ASP A 28 -3.36 3.26 -7.54
CA ASP A 28 -3.19 4.44 -8.40
C ASP A 28 -1.70 4.70 -8.67
N ARG A 29 -1.39 4.93 -9.95
CA ARG A 29 -0.01 5.07 -10.43
C ARG A 29 0.42 6.51 -10.61
N THR A 30 -0.40 7.50 -10.25
CA THR A 30 -0.11 8.93 -10.51
C THR A 30 1.15 9.37 -9.78
N ASP A 31 1.23 9.13 -8.46
CA ASP A 31 2.40 9.49 -7.64
C ASP A 31 3.64 8.71 -8.07
N LEU A 32 3.45 7.44 -8.43
CA LEU A 32 4.51 6.57 -8.92
C LEU A 32 5.12 7.13 -10.20
N LYS A 33 4.29 7.50 -11.19
CA LYS A 33 4.78 8.08 -12.44
C LYS A 33 5.49 9.41 -12.21
N SER A 34 5.01 10.23 -11.28
CA SER A 34 5.69 11.46 -10.88
C SER A 34 7.08 11.19 -10.29
N LEU A 35 7.21 10.18 -9.42
CA LEU A 35 8.50 9.76 -8.85
C LEU A 35 9.44 9.20 -9.91
N MET A 36 8.95 8.34 -10.80
CA MET A 36 9.73 7.79 -11.91
C MET A 36 10.25 8.87 -12.84
N GLY A 37 9.46 9.93 -13.09
CA GLY A 37 9.87 11.07 -13.91
C GLY A 37 10.93 11.97 -13.27
N SER A 38 11.27 11.76 -11.99
CA SER A 38 12.35 12.50 -11.31
C SER A 38 13.72 11.82 -11.43
N ILE A 39 13.77 10.63 -12.03
CA ILE A 39 15.01 9.87 -12.23
C ILE A 39 15.74 10.43 -13.46
N PRO A 40 17.05 10.74 -13.36
CA PRO A 40 17.84 11.14 -14.51
C PRO A 40 17.82 10.07 -15.63
N GLU A 41 17.68 10.49 -16.88
CA GLU A 41 17.59 9.58 -18.04
C GLU A 41 18.86 8.75 -18.26
N ASP A 42 20.01 9.25 -17.81
CA ASP A 42 21.32 8.60 -17.89
C ASP A 42 21.61 7.65 -16.73
N HIS A 43 20.70 7.55 -15.76
CA HIS A 43 20.86 6.67 -14.62
C HIS A 43 20.65 5.19 -15.01
N GLN A 44 21.58 4.31 -14.65
CA GLN A 44 21.59 2.89 -15.07
C GLN A 44 20.61 2.00 -14.28
N LEU A 45 19.44 2.51 -13.94
CA LEU A 45 18.40 1.74 -13.24
C LEU A 45 17.48 1.04 -14.24
N ASN A 46 17.08 -0.20 -13.92
CA ASN A 46 16.00 -0.85 -14.65
C ASN A 46 14.66 -0.23 -14.24
N LEU A 47 14.22 0.78 -15.00
CA LEU A 47 12.99 1.53 -14.71
C LEU A 47 11.74 0.65 -14.69
N THR A 48 11.71 -0.45 -15.46
CA THR A 48 10.60 -1.41 -15.46
C THR A 48 10.53 -2.16 -14.13
N THR A 49 11.66 -2.68 -13.64
CA THR A 49 11.73 -3.35 -12.33
C THR A 49 11.42 -2.39 -11.20
N LEU A 50 11.98 -1.18 -11.26
CA LEU A 50 11.76 -0.16 -10.25
C LEU A 50 10.28 0.24 -10.15
N GLU A 51 9.61 0.47 -11.28
CA GLU A 51 8.18 0.77 -11.33
C GLU A 51 7.33 -0.39 -10.78
N TYR A 52 7.69 -1.62 -11.11
CA TYR A 52 6.99 -2.80 -10.61
C TYR A 52 7.10 -2.93 -9.08
N GLU A 53 8.32 -2.86 -8.54
CA GLU A 53 8.56 -2.93 -7.09
C GLU A 53 7.97 -1.73 -6.35
N LEU A 54 7.92 -0.53 -6.97
CA LEU A 54 7.28 0.65 -6.35
C LEU A 54 5.78 0.46 -6.20
N SER A 55 5.15 -0.17 -7.20
CA SER A 55 3.71 -0.48 -7.15
C SER A 55 3.43 -1.44 -5.99
N ILE A 56 4.26 -2.47 -5.82
CA ILE A 56 4.18 -3.40 -4.69
C ILE A 56 4.39 -2.66 -3.36
N LEU A 57 5.44 -1.85 -3.27
CA LEU A 57 5.77 -1.09 -2.06
C LEU A 57 4.62 -0.17 -1.64
N LYS A 58 3.98 0.53 -2.59
CA LYS A 58 2.82 1.41 -2.31
C LYS A 58 1.64 0.62 -1.72
N ILE A 59 1.31 -0.54 -2.30
CA ILE A 59 0.24 -1.41 -1.79
C ILE A 59 0.53 -1.86 -0.35
N LEU A 60 1.74 -2.36 -0.12
CA LEU A 60 2.14 -2.87 1.20
C LEU A 60 2.21 -1.75 2.24
N ALA A 61 2.76 -0.59 1.88
CA ALA A 61 2.81 0.58 2.74
C ALA A 61 1.41 1.08 3.11
N ALA A 62 0.45 1.06 2.17
CA ALA A 62 -0.93 1.43 2.46
C ALA A 62 -1.59 0.47 3.47
N GLY A 63 -1.49 -0.84 3.23
CA GLY A 63 -2.02 -1.85 4.15
C GLY A 63 -1.38 -1.79 5.54
N TRP A 64 -0.08 -1.50 5.60
CA TRP A 64 0.60 -1.32 6.86
C TRP A 64 0.21 -0.02 7.57
N GLY A 65 0.07 1.08 6.82
CA GLY A 65 -0.40 2.36 7.35
C GLY A 65 -1.76 2.25 8.04
N ILE A 66 -2.70 1.49 7.48
CA ILE A 66 -3.98 1.18 8.12
C ILE A 66 -3.76 0.53 9.49
N SER A 67 -2.93 -0.50 9.53
CA SER A 67 -2.62 -1.25 10.74
C SER A 67 -1.89 -0.41 11.79
N PHE A 68 -1.06 0.54 11.35
CA PHE A 68 -0.24 1.39 12.21
C PHE A 68 -1.01 2.60 12.77
N TYR A 69 -1.81 3.29 11.95
CA TYR A 69 -2.49 4.53 12.34
C TYR A 69 -3.89 4.32 12.95
N MET A 70 -4.53 3.17 12.71
CA MET A 70 -5.78 2.84 13.42
C MET A 70 -5.45 2.21 14.78
N ALA A 71 -5.99 2.77 15.86
CA ALA A 71 -5.85 2.22 17.20
C ALA A 71 -6.44 0.81 17.28
N ALA A 72 -5.85 -0.08 18.09
CA ALA A 72 -6.36 -1.44 18.26
C ALA A 72 -7.78 -1.49 18.86
N THR A 73 -8.18 -0.43 19.56
CA THR A 73 -9.52 -0.27 20.16
C THR A 73 -10.55 0.31 19.18
N ASP A 74 -10.12 0.70 17.97
CA ASP A 74 -11.00 1.27 16.96
C ASP A 74 -11.88 0.15 16.35
N PRO A 75 -13.22 0.22 16.47
CA PRO A 75 -14.10 -0.82 15.97
C PRO A 75 -14.03 -0.96 14.45
N ASP A 76 -13.69 0.10 13.72
CA ASP A 76 -13.66 0.11 12.25
C ASP A 76 -12.37 -0.55 11.71
N LYS A 77 -11.32 -0.71 12.53
CA LYS A 77 -10.00 -1.18 12.07
C LYS A 77 -10.05 -2.53 11.38
N SER A 78 -10.80 -3.47 11.95
CA SER A 78 -10.92 -4.82 11.39
C SER A 78 -11.65 -4.81 10.05
N VAL A 79 -12.73 -4.03 9.94
CA VAL A 79 -13.50 -3.85 8.71
C VAL A 79 -12.62 -3.21 7.64
N VAL A 80 -11.99 -2.07 7.94
CA VAL A 80 -11.15 -1.35 6.96
C VAL A 80 -10.00 -2.23 6.47
N SER A 81 -9.30 -2.92 7.39
CA SER A 81 -8.17 -3.78 7.03
C SER A 81 -8.60 -4.97 6.17
N ASN A 82 -9.70 -5.64 6.55
CA ASN A 82 -10.21 -6.78 5.80
C ASN A 82 -10.70 -6.37 4.42
N SER A 83 -11.53 -5.32 4.32
CA SER A 83 -12.06 -4.81 3.06
C SER A 83 -10.93 -4.33 2.13
N PHE A 84 -9.89 -3.68 2.67
CA PHE A 84 -8.70 -3.30 1.90
C PHE A 84 -8.01 -4.53 1.30
N TRP A 85 -7.66 -5.53 2.12
CA TRP A 85 -6.94 -6.70 1.64
C TRP A 85 -7.78 -7.60 0.73
N MET A 86 -9.11 -7.64 0.91
CA MET A 86 -10.01 -8.29 -0.04
C MET A 86 -9.96 -7.59 -1.41
N GLY A 87 -10.04 -6.26 -1.46
CA GLY A 87 -9.90 -5.51 -2.71
C GLY A 87 -8.55 -5.75 -3.40
N ILE A 88 -7.45 -5.73 -2.64
CA ILE A 88 -6.12 -6.05 -3.19
C ILE A 88 -6.05 -7.49 -3.71
N ARG A 89 -6.68 -8.45 -3.03
CA ARG A 89 -6.73 -9.85 -3.48
C ARG A 89 -7.50 -9.98 -4.80
N GLU A 90 -8.64 -9.32 -4.93
CA GLU A 90 -9.43 -9.32 -6.17
C GLU A 90 -8.65 -8.73 -7.35
N ILE A 91 -8.00 -7.58 -7.14
CA ILE A 91 -7.14 -6.95 -8.14
C ILE A 91 -5.96 -7.86 -8.51
N SER A 92 -5.34 -8.50 -7.51
CA SER A 92 -4.24 -9.45 -7.73
C SER A 92 -4.68 -10.63 -8.60
N GLN A 93 -5.89 -11.15 -8.40
CA GLN A 93 -6.46 -12.21 -9.23
C GLN A 93 -6.68 -11.72 -10.67
N GLN A 94 -7.22 -10.51 -10.85
CA GLN A 94 -7.40 -9.92 -12.18
C GLN A 94 -6.06 -9.76 -12.93
N ILE A 95 -5.02 -9.25 -12.25
CA ILE A 95 -3.66 -9.14 -12.82
C ILE A 95 -3.14 -10.53 -13.22
N SER A 96 -3.25 -11.50 -12.31
CA SER A 96 -2.78 -12.87 -12.55
C SER A 96 -3.46 -13.51 -13.77
N THR A 97 -4.78 -13.41 -13.87
CA THR A 97 -5.55 -13.91 -15.02
C THR A 97 -5.20 -13.20 -16.32
N LEU A 98 -5.05 -11.87 -16.28
CA LEU A 98 -4.68 -11.09 -17.46
C LEU A 98 -3.28 -11.48 -17.96
N THR A 99 -2.30 -11.60 -17.06
CA THR A 99 -0.94 -12.00 -17.43
C THR A 99 -0.92 -13.40 -18.04
N GLN A 100 -1.62 -14.36 -17.46
CA GLN A 100 -1.73 -15.72 -18.02
C GLN A 100 -2.35 -15.69 -19.43
N THR A 101 -3.42 -14.91 -19.60
CA THR A 101 -4.11 -14.82 -20.89
C THR A 101 -3.25 -14.15 -21.97
N THR A 102 -2.49 -13.10 -21.63
CA THR A 102 -1.71 -12.32 -22.59
C THR A 102 -0.33 -12.89 -22.88
N THR A 103 0.33 -13.48 -21.89
CA THR A 103 1.73 -13.92 -22.00
C THR A 103 1.89 -15.44 -21.96
N GLY A 104 0.83 -16.19 -21.61
CA GLY A 104 0.89 -17.62 -21.33
C GLY A 104 1.58 -17.96 -20.01
N GLN A 105 2.06 -16.96 -19.26
CA GLN A 105 2.76 -17.17 -17.99
C GLN A 105 1.77 -17.14 -16.83
N GLU A 106 1.76 -18.21 -16.05
CA GLU A 106 1.04 -18.24 -14.79
C GLU A 106 1.84 -17.48 -13.73
N ILE A 107 1.28 -16.37 -13.26
CA ILE A 107 1.83 -15.56 -12.18
C ILE A 107 0.78 -15.46 -11.09
N ASN A 108 1.15 -15.72 -9.83
CA ASN A 108 0.30 -15.39 -8.69
C ASN A 108 0.77 -14.07 -8.06
N TYR A 109 0.11 -12.98 -8.45
CA TYR A 109 0.49 -11.65 -7.97
C TYR A 109 0.29 -11.48 -6.46
N PHE A 110 -0.70 -12.16 -5.86
CA PHE A 110 -0.94 -12.07 -4.43
C PHE A 110 0.17 -12.74 -3.61
N ASP A 111 0.69 -13.88 -4.09
CA ASP A 111 1.85 -14.53 -3.46
C ASP A 111 3.10 -13.65 -3.54
N ILE A 112 3.28 -12.90 -4.63
CA ILE A 112 4.37 -11.93 -4.75
C ILE A 112 4.25 -10.84 -3.69
N LEU A 113 3.06 -10.25 -3.52
CA LEU A 113 2.81 -9.26 -2.47
C LEU A 113 3.13 -9.82 -1.08
N LYS A 114 2.67 -11.04 -0.79
CA LYS A 114 2.93 -11.71 0.49
C LYS A 114 4.43 -11.94 0.73
N ASN A 115 5.12 -12.53 -0.24
CA ASN A 115 6.56 -12.78 -0.14
C ASN A 115 7.35 -11.48 0.05
N ARG A 116 6.90 -10.39 -0.59
CA ARG A 116 7.56 -9.10 -0.46
C ARG A 116 7.26 -8.43 0.88
N LEU A 117 6.06 -8.59 1.43
CA LEU A 117 5.74 -8.18 2.80
C LEU A 117 6.60 -8.92 3.82
N ASP A 118 6.70 -10.26 3.71
CA ASP A 118 7.51 -11.09 4.60
C ASP A 118 8.98 -10.65 4.56
N ALA A 119 9.52 -10.32 3.38
CA ALA A 119 10.87 -9.80 3.22
C ALA A 119 11.07 -8.45 3.93
N TYR A 120 10.13 -7.50 3.80
CA TYR A 120 10.22 -6.22 4.50
C TYR A 120 10.10 -6.37 6.02
N MET A 121 9.21 -7.25 6.49
CA MET A 121 9.07 -7.55 7.91
C MET A 121 10.33 -8.17 8.50
N ALA A 122 10.96 -9.11 7.80
CA ALA A 122 12.22 -9.73 8.24
C ALA A 122 13.31 -8.66 8.44
N VAL A 123 13.46 -7.74 7.49
CA VAL A 123 14.44 -6.64 7.61
C VAL A 123 14.17 -5.77 8.84
N MET A 124 12.92 -5.49 9.18
CA MET A 124 12.59 -4.71 10.38
C MET A 124 12.88 -5.47 11.68
N GLN A 125 12.59 -6.77 11.70
CA GLN A 125 12.86 -7.62 12.87
C GLN A 125 14.36 -7.76 13.13
N ASP A 126 15.16 -7.82 12.07
CA ASP A 126 16.62 -7.89 12.15
C ASP A 126 17.27 -6.54 12.56
N ASN A 127 16.51 -5.44 12.54
CA ASN A 127 16.98 -4.09 12.89
C ASN A 127 16.11 -3.44 13.98
N PRO A 128 16.05 -4.03 15.20
CA PRO A 128 15.12 -3.60 16.25
C PRO A 128 15.35 -2.17 16.74
N GLU A 129 16.57 -1.64 16.67
CA GLU A 129 16.88 -0.24 17.01
C GLU A 129 16.28 0.74 15.99
N GLN A 130 16.19 0.34 14.72
CA GLN A 130 15.61 1.11 13.61
C GLN A 130 14.12 0.76 13.39
N ALA A 131 13.58 -0.24 14.08
CA ALA A 131 12.18 -0.62 14.02
C ALA A 131 11.22 0.47 14.54
N THR A 132 11.75 1.48 15.24
CA THR A 132 11.00 2.66 15.67
C THR A 132 10.68 3.62 14.50
N ASP A 133 11.48 3.59 13.44
CA ASP A 133 11.26 4.35 12.21
C ASP A 133 11.50 3.47 10.96
N PRO A 134 10.46 2.81 10.45
CA PRO A 134 10.53 1.95 9.26
C PRO A 134 11.14 2.60 8.02
N THR A 135 11.13 3.94 7.93
CA THR A 135 11.63 4.66 6.76
C THR A 135 13.13 4.46 6.53
N GLN A 136 13.88 4.14 7.60
CA GLN A 136 15.33 3.91 7.54
C GLN A 136 15.72 2.56 6.93
N VAL A 137 14.86 1.55 7.10
CA VAL A 137 15.15 0.18 6.66
C VAL A 137 14.46 -0.19 5.34
N ILE A 138 13.34 0.47 5.01
CA ILE A 138 12.56 0.17 3.81
C ILE A 138 13.30 0.55 2.53
N GLY A 139 13.96 1.71 2.47
CA GLY A 139 14.69 2.14 1.27
C GLY A 139 15.73 1.12 0.79
N PRO A 140 16.67 0.70 1.67
CA PRO A 140 17.64 -0.35 1.33
C PRO A 140 16.99 -1.69 0.98
N ALA A 141 15.93 -2.10 1.70
CA ALA A 141 15.22 -3.34 1.39
C ALA A 141 14.54 -3.30 0.03
N PHE A 142 13.96 -2.16 -0.34
CA PHE A 142 13.38 -1.91 -1.66
C PHE A 142 14.45 -1.94 -2.75
N ALA A 143 15.58 -1.27 -2.54
CA ALA A 143 16.69 -1.26 -3.49
C ALA A 143 17.22 -2.67 -3.75
N ARG A 144 17.33 -3.51 -2.71
CA ARG A 144 17.60 -4.95 -2.82
C ARG A 144 16.57 -5.69 -3.68
N ALA A 145 15.28 -5.46 -3.45
CA ALA A 145 14.22 -6.07 -4.24
C ALA A 145 14.32 -5.72 -5.73
N CYS A 146 14.81 -4.52 -6.03
CA CYS A 146 15.08 -4.06 -7.40
C CYS A 146 16.40 -4.60 -8.00
N GLY A 147 17.19 -5.36 -7.25
CA GLY A 147 18.54 -5.80 -7.67
C GLY A 147 19.58 -4.67 -7.68
N SER A 148 19.33 -3.57 -6.98
CA SER A 148 20.13 -2.34 -6.98
C SER A 148 20.49 -1.90 -5.55
N GLU A 149 20.92 -2.84 -4.70
CA GLU A 149 21.08 -2.67 -3.24
C GLU A 149 21.90 -1.44 -2.81
N ASN A 150 22.94 -1.08 -3.57
CA ASN A 150 23.85 0.02 -3.25
C ASN A 150 23.55 1.30 -4.05
N ASP A 151 22.44 1.33 -4.79
CA ASP A 151 22.07 2.46 -5.62
C ASP A 151 21.32 3.51 -4.79
N ALA A 152 21.95 4.68 -4.61
CA ALA A 152 21.38 5.75 -3.79
C ALA A 152 20.04 6.27 -4.32
N MET A 153 19.82 6.27 -5.64
CA MET A 153 18.56 6.69 -6.23
C MET A 153 17.46 5.65 -6.01
N ALA A 154 17.75 4.36 -6.17
CA ALA A 154 16.79 3.30 -5.84
C ALA A 154 16.37 3.36 -4.37
N ILE A 155 17.32 3.52 -3.44
CA ILE A 155 17.06 3.67 -2.01
C ILE A 155 16.15 4.89 -1.76
N LEU A 156 16.53 6.05 -2.29
CA LEU A 156 15.81 7.30 -2.09
C LEU A 156 14.36 7.22 -2.59
N ILE A 157 14.14 6.65 -3.78
CA ILE A 157 12.81 6.56 -4.38
C ILE A 157 11.93 5.60 -3.59
N GLY A 158 12.47 4.46 -3.14
CA GLY A 158 11.78 3.53 -2.24
C GLY A 158 11.37 4.20 -0.93
N THR A 159 12.31 4.86 -0.26
CA THR A 159 12.03 5.61 0.99
C THR A 159 10.98 6.69 0.77
N LYS A 160 11.06 7.44 -0.33
CA LYS A 160 10.11 8.52 -0.64
C LYS A 160 8.71 7.97 -0.92
N MET A 161 8.58 6.91 -1.71
CA MET A 161 7.30 6.25 -1.96
C MET A 161 6.66 5.77 -0.66
N PHE A 162 7.43 5.07 0.18
CA PHE A 162 6.96 4.59 1.47
C PHE A 162 6.48 5.73 2.38
N THR A 163 7.30 6.78 2.52
CA THR A 163 7.01 7.92 3.39
C THR A 163 5.76 8.69 2.93
N LEU A 164 5.65 8.97 1.64
CA LEU A 164 4.48 9.67 1.08
C LEU A 164 3.21 8.84 1.24
N THR A 165 3.30 7.53 1.00
CA THR A 165 2.15 6.62 1.17
C THR A 165 1.69 6.58 2.63
N MET A 166 2.63 6.41 3.57
CA MET A 166 2.33 6.43 5.00
C MET A 166 1.71 7.77 5.44
N GLY A 167 2.23 8.89 4.94
CA GLY A 167 1.69 10.22 5.21
C GLY A 167 0.27 10.40 4.70
N ALA A 168 0.01 10.01 3.44
CA ALA A 168 -1.31 10.11 2.82
C ALA A 168 -2.36 9.25 3.55
N VAL A 169 -2.00 8.01 3.91
CA VAL A 169 -2.90 7.11 4.67
C VAL A 169 -3.22 7.70 6.05
N LYS A 170 -2.21 8.25 6.74
CA LYS A 170 -2.41 8.92 8.02
C LYS A 170 -3.38 10.09 7.88
N GLU A 171 -3.13 10.98 6.93
CA GLU A 171 -3.96 12.17 6.70
C GLU A 171 -5.40 11.78 6.38
N TYR A 172 -5.59 10.78 5.53
CA TYR A 172 -6.92 10.30 5.15
C TYR A 172 -7.68 9.71 6.35
N ILE A 173 -7.04 8.83 7.14
CA ILE A 173 -7.64 8.25 8.35
C ILE A 173 -7.99 9.34 9.37
N ASP A 174 -7.09 10.31 9.60
CA ASP A 174 -7.32 11.42 10.53
C ASP A 174 -8.50 12.31 10.06
N ASN A 175 -8.60 12.57 8.75
CA ASN A 175 -9.70 13.34 8.16
C ASN A 175 -11.05 12.64 8.34
N MET A 176 -11.09 11.33 8.17
CA MET A 176 -12.31 10.55 8.32
C MET A 176 -12.73 10.38 9.78
N LYS A 177 -11.80 10.44 10.73
CA LYS A 177 -12.09 10.37 12.17
C LYS A 177 -12.51 11.70 12.78
N ARG A 178 -12.14 12.83 12.16
CA ARG A 178 -12.59 14.14 12.65
C ARG A 178 -14.12 14.21 12.63
N PRO A 179 -14.79 14.47 13.77
CA PRO A 179 -16.22 14.76 13.75
C PRO A 179 -16.43 15.99 12.86
N SER A 180 -17.43 15.91 11.98
CA SER A 180 -17.84 17.02 11.09
C SER A 180 -18.06 18.26 11.94
N THR A 181 -17.04 19.10 12.06
CA THR A 181 -17.11 20.27 12.92
C THR A 181 -17.97 21.29 12.20
N GLN A 182 -19.06 21.68 12.88
CA GLN A 182 -19.98 22.79 12.62
C GLN A 182 -19.54 23.74 11.49
N ARG A 183 -20.41 23.93 10.48
CA ARG A 183 -20.34 25.15 9.66
C ARG A 183 -20.48 26.37 10.61
N PRO A 184 -19.58 27.36 10.57
CA PRO A 184 -19.84 28.63 11.24
C PRO A 184 -21.02 29.32 10.53
N ASN A 185 -21.90 29.90 11.35
CA ASN A 185 -23.14 30.58 10.99
C ASN A 185 -23.02 31.55 9.81
#